data_AF-A0A2W1ND15-F1
#
_entry.id   AF-A0A2W1ND15-F1
#
_cell.length_a   1.000
_cell.length_b   1.000
_cell.length_c   1.000
_cell.angle_alpha   90.00
_cell.angle_beta   90.00
_cell.angle_gamma   90.00
#
_symmetry.space_group_name_H-M   'P 1'
#
loop_
_entity.id
_entity.type
_entity.pdbx_description
1 polymer ?
#
loop_
_entity_poly.entity_id
_entity_poly.type
_entity_poly.pdbx_seq_one_letter_code
_entity_poly.pdbx_strand_id
1 'polypeptide(L)'
;MKLFLFSILVTLTSFSFAQVKDSTFVYYHHAIDVLDKDFVKKYNYLKPKVLKVYPYALYAADVLDQVENDLESIKRRRKRNKHCKDSYKDLRSEFKYAMLDLYISEGKILMSLVSRETGRTVYEIVKKYRGAKDAMVFNLMGKMFEQDIKSAYVKKDNYVIEYIIREIESGKLKMDAPKLVSKTDFKAEEARIKKLRKKNKERAKENKKRTKAIKKTKRKADKLNH
;
A
#
# COMPACT_ATOMS: atom_id res chain seq x y z
N MET A 1 27.95 -10.16 -59.60
CA MET A 1 26.80 -10.37 -58.68
C MET A 1 27.05 -11.57 -57.74
N LYS A 2 28.07 -11.53 -56.86
CA LYS A 2 28.34 -12.61 -55.88
C LYS A 2 28.90 -12.10 -54.54
N LEU A 3 28.78 -10.80 -54.25
CA LEU A 3 29.34 -10.17 -53.04
C LEU A 3 28.30 -9.52 -52.11
N PHE A 4 27.00 -9.65 -52.40
CA PHE A 4 25.93 -9.06 -51.58
C PHE A 4 25.18 -10.06 -50.68
N LEU A 5 25.47 -11.37 -50.79
CA LEU A 5 24.80 -12.39 -49.97
C LEU A 5 25.55 -12.75 -48.68
N PHE A 6 26.80 -12.28 -48.50
CA PHE A 6 27.59 -12.58 -47.30
C PHE A 6 27.44 -11.53 -46.17
N SER A 7 26.81 -10.38 -46.44
CA SER A 7 26.58 -9.32 -45.43
C SER A 7 25.30 -9.52 -44.60
N ILE A 8 24.44 -10.47 -44.98
CA ILE A 8 23.19 -10.77 -44.25
C ILE A 8 23.41 -11.83 -43.15
N LEU A 9 24.49 -12.61 -43.21
CA LEU A 9 24.75 -13.70 -42.26
C LEU A 9 25.56 -13.25 -41.02
N VAL A 10 26.23 -12.10 -41.07
CA VAL A 10 27.09 -11.59 -39.97
C VAL A 10 26.36 -10.58 -39.07
N THR A 11 25.20 -10.07 -39.47
CA THR A 11 24.40 -9.15 -38.64
C THR A 11 23.43 -9.86 -37.69
N LEU A 12 23.22 -11.18 -37.84
CA LEU A 12 22.33 -11.94 -36.95
C LEU A 12 23.03 -12.46 -35.67
N THR A 13 24.36 -12.56 -35.66
CA THR A 13 25.09 -13.15 -34.52
C THR A 13 25.36 -12.18 -33.37
N SER A 14 25.05 -10.89 -33.54
CA SER A 14 25.11 -9.90 -32.45
C SER A 14 23.80 -9.79 -31.64
N PHE A 15 22.78 -10.59 -31.97
CA PHE A 15 21.58 -10.75 -31.14
C PHE A 15 21.67 -12.00 -30.27
N SER A 16 22.87 -12.35 -29.81
CA SER A 16 23.04 -13.25 -28.69
C SER A 16 23.00 -12.43 -27.41
N PHE A 17 21.89 -12.59 -26.70
CA PHE A 17 21.79 -12.37 -25.26
C PHE A 17 22.33 -11.02 -24.81
N ALA A 18 21.49 -9.98 -24.97
CA ALA A 18 21.37 -9.01 -23.90
C ALA A 18 21.27 -9.84 -22.61
N GLN A 19 22.31 -9.78 -21.79
CA GLN A 19 22.36 -10.55 -20.57
C GLN A 19 21.04 -10.31 -19.84
N VAL A 20 20.26 -11.39 -19.72
CA VAL A 20 19.44 -11.62 -18.55
C VAL A 20 20.36 -11.26 -17.41
N LYS A 21 20.17 -10.05 -16.87
CA LYS A 21 21.02 -9.47 -15.84
C LYS A 21 20.71 -10.26 -14.58
N ASP A 22 21.41 -11.38 -14.49
CA ASP A 22 21.47 -12.36 -13.42
C ASP A 22 20.17 -12.49 -12.63
N SER A 23 19.24 -13.25 -13.22
CA SER A 23 18.22 -14.02 -12.52
C SER A 23 18.81 -15.07 -11.54
N THR A 24 20.12 -15.03 -11.31
CA THR A 24 20.87 -15.67 -10.22
C THR A 24 21.26 -14.64 -9.17
N PHE A 25 20.30 -13.81 -8.72
CA PHE A 25 20.39 -13.31 -7.35
C PHE A 25 20.24 -14.54 -6.47
N VAL A 26 21.38 -15.07 -6.02
CA VAL A 26 21.54 -16.10 -4.99
C VAL A 26 20.33 -16.04 -4.09
N TYR A 27 19.38 -16.93 -4.36
CA TYR A 27 18.13 -16.93 -3.64
C TYR A 27 18.55 -17.15 -2.21
N TYR A 28 18.34 -16.13 -1.37
CA TYR A 28 18.28 -16.31 0.06
C TYR A 28 17.10 -17.26 0.30
N HIS A 29 17.34 -18.54 0.06
CA HIS A 29 16.95 -19.59 0.96
C HIS A 29 17.65 -19.27 2.28
N HIS A 30 17.21 -18.19 2.95
CA HIS A 30 16.80 -18.44 4.31
C HIS A 30 15.68 -19.46 4.15
N ALA A 31 16.07 -20.73 4.11
CA ALA A 31 15.31 -21.71 4.84
C ALA A 31 15.00 -20.99 6.15
N ILE A 32 13.72 -20.69 6.38
CA ILE A 32 13.26 -20.27 7.70
C ILE A 32 13.36 -21.55 8.54
N ASP A 33 14.58 -22.06 8.70
CA ASP A 33 14.90 -23.28 9.46
C ASP A 33 14.82 -22.98 10.95
N VAL A 34 14.66 -21.71 11.31
CA VAL A 34 14.12 -21.31 12.59
C VAL A 34 13.19 -20.13 12.33
N LEU A 35 11.97 -20.25 12.81
CA LEU A 35 10.98 -19.19 12.85
C LEU A 35 11.52 -18.04 13.74
N ASP A 36 12.38 -17.19 13.18
CA ASP A 36 12.99 -16.05 13.85
C ASP A 36 11.89 -15.19 14.48
N LYS A 37 11.99 -14.94 15.79
CA LYS A 37 10.96 -14.21 16.55
C LYS A 37 10.67 -12.84 15.93
N ASP A 38 11.69 -12.19 15.37
CA ASP A 38 11.54 -10.90 14.72
C ASP A 38 10.80 -11.01 13.38
N PHE A 39 11.06 -12.04 12.58
CA PHE A 39 10.29 -12.34 11.38
C PHE A 39 8.82 -12.58 11.71
N VAL A 40 8.51 -13.44 12.68
CA VAL A 40 7.13 -13.75 13.09
C VAL A 40 6.39 -12.50 13.51
N LYS A 41 7.04 -11.66 14.32
CA LYS A 41 6.47 -10.42 14.82
C LYS A 41 6.15 -9.47 13.66
N LYS A 42 7.07 -9.30 12.72
CA LYS A 42 6.85 -8.48 11.52
C LYS A 42 5.75 -9.09 10.64
N TYR A 43 5.77 -10.40 10.40
CA TYR A 43 4.78 -11.10 9.60
C TYR A 43 3.37 -10.93 10.18
N ASN A 44 3.18 -11.19 11.47
CA ASN A 44 1.88 -11.04 12.13
C ASN A 44 1.36 -9.59 12.12
N TYR A 45 2.28 -8.61 12.17
CA TYR A 45 1.93 -7.20 12.07
C TYR A 45 1.58 -6.76 10.64
N LEU A 46 2.33 -7.25 9.64
CA LEU A 46 2.20 -6.83 8.24
C LEU A 46 1.09 -7.60 7.50
N LYS A 47 0.94 -8.90 7.75
CA LYS A 47 -0.05 -9.76 7.09
C LYS A 47 -1.45 -9.15 7.01
N PRO A 48 -2.11 -8.76 8.12
CA PRO A 48 -3.47 -8.22 8.03
C PRO A 48 -3.52 -6.90 7.24
N LYS A 49 -2.44 -6.10 7.28
CA LYS A 49 -2.36 -4.84 6.52
C LYS A 49 -2.21 -5.11 5.03
N VAL A 50 -1.30 -6.01 4.65
CA VAL A 50 -1.07 -6.43 3.26
C VAL A 50 -2.34 -7.03 2.69
N LEU A 51 -2.99 -7.97 3.38
CA LEU A 51 -4.26 -8.55 2.94
C LEU A 51 -5.37 -7.50 2.74
N LYS A 52 -5.39 -6.46 3.58
CA LYS A 52 -6.34 -5.35 3.44
C LYS A 52 -6.01 -4.45 2.25
N VAL A 53 -4.75 -4.07 2.06
CA VAL A 53 -4.39 -3.00 1.11
C VAL A 53 -3.93 -3.50 -0.26
N TYR A 54 -3.44 -4.73 -0.36
CA TYR A 54 -2.91 -5.26 -1.63
C TYR A 54 -3.94 -5.31 -2.78
N PRO A 55 -5.22 -5.65 -2.55
CA PRO A 55 -6.26 -5.58 -3.59
C PRO A 55 -6.40 -4.19 -4.22
N TYR A 56 -6.19 -3.13 -3.44
CA TYR A 56 -6.22 -1.75 -3.95
C TYR A 56 -4.99 -1.42 -4.79
N ALA A 57 -3.83 -2.00 -4.48
CA ALA A 57 -2.62 -1.80 -5.27
C ALA A 57 -2.74 -2.47 -6.64
N LEU A 58 -3.26 -3.71 -6.69
CA LEU A 58 -3.54 -4.43 -7.93
C LEU A 58 -4.55 -3.68 -8.79
N TYR A 59 -5.65 -3.21 -8.19
CA TYR A 59 -6.63 -2.40 -8.90
C TYR A 59 -6.03 -1.10 -9.47
N ALA A 60 -5.20 -0.42 -8.68
CA ALA A 60 -4.53 0.79 -9.15
C ALA A 60 -3.56 0.51 -10.32
N ALA A 61 -2.87 -0.64 -10.31
CA ALA A 61 -2.02 -1.07 -11.42
C ALA A 61 -2.84 -1.33 -12.69
N ASP A 62 -3.93 -2.09 -12.58
CA ASP A 62 -4.84 -2.36 -13.71
C ASP A 62 -5.42 -1.07 -14.31
N VAL A 63 -5.89 -0.13 -13.48
CA VAL A 63 -6.37 1.17 -13.96
C VAL A 63 -5.27 1.96 -14.67
N LEU A 64 -4.03 1.92 -14.16
CA LEU A 64 -2.92 2.59 -14.81
C LEU A 64 -2.61 1.99 -16.18
N ASP A 65 -2.60 0.67 -16.29
CA ASP A 65 -2.37 -0.04 -17.54
C ASP A 65 -3.48 0.26 -18.56
N GLN A 66 -4.74 0.28 -18.13
CA GLN A 66 -5.88 0.68 -18.96
C GLN A 66 -5.73 2.11 -19.49
N VAL A 67 -5.39 3.07 -18.62
CA VAL A 67 -5.15 4.45 -19.06
C VAL A 67 -3.95 4.52 -20.02
N GLU A 68 -2.88 3.76 -19.79
CA GLU A 68 -1.73 3.73 -20.70
C GLU A 68 -2.13 3.21 -22.09
N ASN A 69 -2.91 2.13 -22.16
CA ASN A 69 -3.43 1.57 -23.39
C ASN A 69 -4.35 2.56 -24.13
N ASP A 70 -5.26 3.22 -23.42
CA ASP A 70 -6.14 4.24 -24.02
C ASP A 70 -5.34 5.38 -24.64
N LEU A 71 -4.24 5.79 -23.99
CA LEU A 71 -3.41 6.88 -24.45
C LEU A 71 -2.66 6.60 -25.75
N GLU A 72 -2.48 5.33 -26.14
CA GLU A 72 -1.86 4.95 -27.42
C GLU A 72 -2.71 5.39 -28.61
N SER A 73 -4.03 5.33 -28.47
CA SER A 73 -4.98 5.74 -29.52
C SER A 73 -5.13 7.26 -29.66
N ILE A 74 -4.74 8.04 -28.63
CA ILE A 74 -5.00 9.47 -28.56
C ILE A 74 -3.78 10.28 -29.05
N LYS A 75 -3.79 10.70 -30.32
CA LYS A 75 -2.67 11.46 -30.92
C LYS A 75 -2.46 12.87 -30.32
N ARG A 76 -3.54 13.59 -29.97
CA ARG A 76 -3.46 14.99 -29.53
C ARG A 76 -3.08 15.10 -28.05
N ARG A 77 -1.96 15.75 -27.73
CA ARG A 77 -1.48 16.00 -26.34
C ARG A 77 -2.56 16.56 -25.40
N ARG A 78 -3.38 17.51 -25.87
CA ARG A 78 -4.46 18.08 -25.05
C ARG A 78 -5.53 17.04 -24.68
N LYS A 79 -5.90 16.16 -25.62
CA LYS A 79 -6.87 15.08 -25.37
C LYS A 79 -6.28 14.03 -24.41
N ARG A 80 -5.00 13.68 -24.58
CA ARG A 80 -4.27 12.78 -23.65
C ARG A 80 -4.30 13.30 -22.22
N ASN A 81 -3.94 14.57 -22.01
CA ASN A 81 -3.95 15.18 -20.69
C ASN A 81 -5.35 15.24 -20.08
N LYS A 82 -6.38 15.47 -20.90
CA LYS A 82 -7.78 15.46 -20.44
C LYS A 82 -8.17 14.05 -19.98
N HIS A 83 -7.88 13.03 -20.80
CA HIS A 83 -8.15 11.62 -20.47
C HIS A 83 -7.52 11.22 -19.13
N CYS A 84 -6.21 11.44 -18.97
CA CYS A 84 -5.52 11.17 -17.71
C CYS A 84 -6.18 11.84 -16.49
N LYS A 85 -6.58 13.11 -16.66
CA LYS A 85 -7.17 13.90 -15.57
C LYS A 85 -8.57 13.37 -15.20
N ASP A 86 -9.37 13.01 -16.19
CA ASP A 86 -10.70 12.49 -15.99
C ASP A 86 -10.62 11.10 -15.32
N SER A 87 -9.78 10.18 -15.83
CA SER A 87 -9.53 8.88 -15.19
C SER A 87 -9.00 9.00 -13.75
N TYR A 88 -8.05 9.91 -13.50
CA TYR A 88 -7.56 10.17 -12.13
C TYR A 88 -8.67 10.72 -11.22
N LYS A 89 -9.53 11.60 -11.72
CA LYS A 89 -10.63 12.17 -10.95
C LYS A 89 -11.64 11.08 -10.57
N ASP A 90 -11.98 10.20 -11.49
CA ASP A 90 -12.95 9.13 -11.28
C ASP A 90 -12.40 8.12 -10.27
N LEU A 91 -11.17 7.64 -10.48
CA LEU A 91 -10.46 6.76 -9.53
C LEU A 91 -10.38 7.39 -8.13
N ARG A 92 -9.98 8.66 -8.05
CA ARG A 92 -9.91 9.37 -6.76
C ARG A 92 -11.28 9.43 -6.11
N SER A 93 -12.36 9.63 -6.86
CA SER A 93 -13.70 9.77 -6.31
C SER A 93 -14.21 8.45 -5.73
N GLU A 94 -13.95 7.35 -6.42
CA GLU A 94 -14.33 5.99 -6.05
C GLU A 94 -13.58 5.54 -4.79
N PHE A 95 -12.27 5.80 -4.71
CA PHE A 95 -11.44 5.34 -3.60
C PHE A 95 -11.25 6.37 -2.48
N LYS A 96 -11.83 7.57 -2.58
CA LYS A 96 -11.61 8.66 -1.61
C LYS A 96 -11.82 8.21 -0.17
N TYR A 97 -12.97 7.60 0.10
CA TYR A 97 -13.36 7.24 1.46
C TYR A 97 -12.66 5.97 1.93
N ALA A 98 -12.40 5.03 1.02
CA ALA A 98 -11.57 3.86 1.32
C ALA A 98 -10.15 4.29 1.75
N MET A 99 -9.54 5.24 1.05
CA MET A 99 -8.24 5.80 1.43
C MET A 99 -8.27 6.57 2.76
N LEU A 100 -9.35 7.29 3.05
CA LEU A 100 -9.51 8.01 4.32
C LEU A 100 -9.73 7.07 5.51
N ASP A 101 -10.26 5.87 5.28
CA ASP A 101 -10.47 4.83 6.30
C ASP A 101 -9.17 4.07 6.65
N LEU A 102 -8.14 4.16 5.81
CA LEU A 102 -6.86 3.49 6.07
C LEU A 102 -6.10 4.13 7.24
N TYR A 103 -5.49 3.28 8.07
CA TYR A 103 -4.49 3.76 9.02
C TYR A 103 -3.26 4.28 8.27
N ILE A 104 -2.52 5.21 8.86
CA ILE A 104 -1.27 5.76 8.27
C ILE A 104 -0.30 4.63 7.86
N SER A 105 -0.11 3.63 8.72
CA SER A 105 0.76 2.49 8.41
C SER A 105 0.26 1.64 7.24
N GLU A 106 -1.06 1.54 7.06
CA GLU A 106 -1.66 0.83 5.92
C GLU A 106 -1.49 1.64 4.64
N GLY A 107 -1.70 2.96 4.70
CA GLY A 107 -1.44 3.86 3.58
C GLY A 107 0.00 3.77 3.08
N LYS A 108 0.99 3.72 3.98
CA LYS A 108 2.41 3.52 3.61
C LYS A 108 2.62 2.23 2.83
N ILE A 109 2.10 1.11 3.35
CA ILE A 109 2.20 -0.20 2.69
C ILE A 109 1.51 -0.15 1.32
N LEU A 110 0.33 0.47 1.22
CA LEU A 110 -0.37 0.65 -0.06
C LEU A 110 0.50 1.39 -1.08
N MET A 111 1.13 2.51 -0.70
CA MET A 111 2.01 3.27 -1.62
C MET A 111 3.19 2.41 -2.09
N SER A 112 3.81 1.66 -1.17
CA SER A 112 4.88 0.71 -1.49
C SER A 112 4.42 -0.37 -2.47
N LEU A 113 3.25 -0.97 -2.25
CA LEU A 113 2.69 -1.99 -3.14
C LEU A 113 2.32 -1.44 -4.51
N VAL A 114 1.72 -0.24 -4.59
CA VAL A 114 1.47 0.42 -5.88
C VAL A 114 2.79 0.62 -6.63
N SER A 115 3.85 1.04 -5.94
CA SER A 115 5.18 1.16 -6.56
C SER A 115 5.78 -0.18 -6.98
N ARG A 116 5.50 -1.27 -6.26
CA ARG A 116 5.91 -2.63 -6.63
C ARG A 116 5.24 -3.09 -7.92
N GLU A 117 3.92 -2.95 -8.02
CA GLU A 117 3.14 -3.47 -9.15
C GLU A 117 3.36 -2.63 -10.42
N THR A 118 3.49 -1.32 -10.29
CA THR A 118 3.57 -0.41 -11.45
C THR A 118 5.00 -0.07 -11.86
N GLY A 119 5.99 -0.41 -11.03
CA GLY A 119 7.39 -0.01 -11.20
C GLY A 119 7.62 1.51 -11.09
N ARG A 120 6.61 2.30 -10.69
CA ARG A 120 6.67 3.77 -10.61
C ARG A 120 6.32 4.22 -9.21
N THR A 121 6.97 5.28 -8.74
CA THR A 121 6.61 5.87 -7.45
C THR A 121 5.21 6.49 -7.51
N VAL A 122 4.51 6.54 -6.38
CA VAL A 122 3.19 7.19 -6.33
C VAL A 122 3.31 8.67 -6.68
N TYR A 123 4.43 9.31 -6.33
CA TYR A 123 4.73 10.67 -6.75
C TYR A 123 4.73 10.82 -8.28
N GLU A 124 5.40 9.92 -9.00
CA GLU A 124 5.46 9.93 -10.46
C GLU A 124 4.10 9.69 -11.10
N ILE A 125 3.34 8.73 -10.58
CA ILE A 125 1.97 8.44 -11.02
C ILE A 125 1.13 9.72 -10.86
N VAL A 126 1.06 10.27 -9.66
CA VAL A 126 0.21 11.43 -9.41
C VAL A 126 0.68 12.64 -10.23
N LYS A 127 2.00 12.86 -10.38
CA LYS A 127 2.55 13.93 -11.24
C LYS A 127 2.13 13.77 -12.71
N LYS A 128 2.09 12.53 -13.22
CA LYS A 128 1.71 12.22 -14.61
C LYS A 128 0.22 12.38 -14.86
N TYR A 129 -0.64 11.86 -13.97
CA TYR A 129 -2.08 11.73 -14.24
C TYR A 129 -2.96 12.87 -13.68
N ARG A 130 -2.55 13.55 -12.60
CA ARG A 130 -3.34 14.60 -11.94
C ARG A 130 -3.33 15.95 -12.66
N GLY A 131 -2.27 16.23 -13.42
CA GLY A 131 -1.97 17.56 -13.96
C GLY A 131 -1.57 18.58 -12.89
N ALA A 132 -1.08 19.75 -13.31
CA ALA A 132 -0.40 20.74 -12.45
C ALA A 132 -1.26 21.46 -11.38
N LYS A 133 -2.57 21.16 -11.23
CA LYS A 133 -3.51 22.07 -10.53
C LYS A 133 -4.28 21.51 -9.33
N ASP A 134 -4.08 20.28 -8.91
CA ASP A 134 -4.65 19.85 -7.62
C ASP A 134 -3.53 19.88 -6.58
N ALA A 135 -3.58 20.75 -5.57
CA ALA A 135 -2.68 20.69 -4.41
C ALA A 135 -3.29 19.87 -3.25
N MET A 136 -4.63 19.75 -3.21
CA MET A 136 -5.35 19.26 -2.02
C MET A 136 -5.03 17.82 -1.58
N VAL A 137 -4.94 16.83 -2.49
CA VAL A 137 -4.57 15.44 -2.13
C VAL A 137 -3.10 15.33 -1.75
N PHE A 138 -2.24 16.18 -2.32
CA PHE A 138 -0.82 16.21 -1.99
C PHE A 138 -0.60 16.94 -0.66
N ASN A 139 -1.44 17.91 -0.32
CA ASN A 139 -1.41 18.52 1.01
C ASN A 139 -1.87 17.53 2.09
N LEU A 140 -2.87 16.70 1.78
CA LEU A 140 -3.40 15.69 2.71
C LEU A 140 -2.42 14.51 2.88
N MET A 141 -1.86 13.99 1.79
CA MET A 141 -0.93 12.86 1.84
C MET A 141 0.54 13.28 2.03
N GLY A 142 0.96 14.40 1.47
CA GLY A 142 2.35 14.86 1.48
C GLY A 142 2.89 15.11 2.88
N LYS A 143 2.15 15.75 3.80
CA LYS A 143 2.67 15.98 5.15
C LYS A 143 2.88 14.70 5.97
N MET A 144 2.15 13.63 5.69
CA MET A 144 2.21 12.36 6.45
C MET A 144 3.03 11.27 5.73
N PHE A 145 3.20 11.38 4.41
CA PHE A 145 3.74 10.34 3.54
C PHE A 145 4.77 10.86 2.52
N GLU A 146 5.31 12.08 2.66
CA GLU A 146 6.16 12.69 1.62
C GLU A 146 7.35 11.83 1.21
N GLN A 147 7.99 11.21 2.20
CA GLN A 147 9.14 10.33 1.97
C GLN A 147 8.69 9.03 1.30
N ASP A 148 7.55 8.47 1.74
CA ASP A 148 7.05 7.18 1.26
C ASP A 148 6.52 7.25 -0.18
N ILE A 149 5.87 8.36 -0.58
CA ILE A 149 5.34 8.51 -1.96
C ILE A 149 6.42 8.71 -3.02
N LYS A 150 7.60 9.18 -2.62
CA LYS A 150 8.76 9.39 -3.50
C LYS A 150 9.72 8.19 -3.48
N SER A 151 9.55 7.27 -2.54
CA SER A 151 10.41 6.09 -2.40
C SER A 151 10.01 5.03 -3.41
N ALA A 152 11.00 4.48 -4.12
CA ALA A 152 10.79 3.29 -4.93
C ALA A 152 10.68 2.04 -4.05
N TYR A 153 9.97 1.03 -4.53
CA TYR A 153 9.85 -0.25 -3.83
C TYR A 153 11.15 -1.06 -3.93
N VAL A 154 11.73 -1.42 -2.77
CA VAL A 154 12.93 -2.27 -2.69
C VAL A 154 12.57 -3.61 -2.07
N LYS A 155 12.67 -4.70 -2.85
CA LYS A 155 12.32 -6.07 -2.41
C LYS A 155 13.11 -6.52 -1.18
N LYS A 156 14.41 -6.19 -1.12
CA LYS A 156 15.30 -6.56 -0.01
C LYS A 156 14.82 -5.99 1.32
N ASP A 157 14.44 -4.71 1.33
CA ASP A 157 13.99 -4.02 2.53
C ASP A 157 12.57 -4.45 2.95
N ASN A 158 11.78 -4.94 1.99
CA ASN A 158 10.40 -5.35 2.17
C ASN A 158 10.21 -6.88 2.11
N TYR A 159 11.23 -7.66 2.47
CA TYR A 159 11.26 -9.13 2.34
C TYR A 159 10.07 -9.85 3.00
N VAL A 160 9.56 -9.36 4.14
CA VAL A 160 8.38 -9.95 4.81
C VAL A 160 7.10 -9.70 4.01
N ILE A 161 6.98 -8.51 3.40
CA ILE A 161 5.84 -8.18 2.51
C ILE A 161 5.90 -9.06 1.27
N GLU A 162 7.08 -9.21 0.66
CA GLU A 162 7.29 -10.12 -0.47
C GLU A 162 6.92 -11.57 -0.13
N TYR A 163 7.26 -12.04 1.07
CA TYR A 163 6.87 -13.36 1.53
C TYR A 163 5.33 -13.50 1.62
N ILE A 164 4.64 -12.51 2.21
CA ILE A 164 3.17 -12.52 2.30
C ILE A 164 2.54 -12.50 0.90
N ILE A 165 3.08 -11.70 -0.03
CA ILE A 165 2.58 -11.66 -1.42
C ILE A 165 2.74 -13.01 -2.11
N ARG A 166 3.86 -13.71 -1.93
CA ARG A 166 4.02 -15.06 -2.50
C ARG A 166 3.02 -16.06 -1.92
N GLU A 167 2.69 -15.96 -0.63
CA GLU A 167 1.64 -16.79 -0.03
C GLU A 167 0.26 -16.47 -0.61
N ILE A 168 0.03 -15.23 -1.03
CA ILE A 168 -1.19 -14.80 -1.71
C ILE A 168 -1.22 -15.34 -3.16
N GLU A 169 -0.14 -15.13 -3.93
CA GLU A 169 0.00 -15.57 -5.32
C GLU A 169 -0.08 -17.10 -5.45
N SER A 170 0.45 -17.84 -4.47
CA SER A 170 0.33 -19.31 -4.40
C SER A 170 -1.04 -19.81 -3.93
N GLY A 171 -1.96 -18.91 -3.56
CA GLY A 171 -3.29 -19.23 -3.08
C GLY A 171 -3.37 -19.73 -1.64
N LYS A 172 -2.24 -19.77 -0.90
CA LYS A 172 -2.19 -20.13 0.52
C LYS A 172 -2.93 -19.10 1.39
N LEU A 173 -2.86 -17.82 1.01
CA LEU A 173 -3.64 -16.75 1.61
C LEU A 173 -4.66 -16.21 0.61
N LYS A 174 -5.89 -16.02 1.09
CA LYS A 174 -6.95 -15.36 0.31
C LYS A 174 -7.05 -13.90 0.71
N MET A 175 -7.25 -13.05 -0.29
CA MET A 175 -7.55 -11.64 -0.11
C MET A 175 -9.02 -11.38 -0.39
N ASP A 176 -9.58 -10.38 0.29
CA ASP A 176 -10.89 -9.86 -0.05
C ASP A 176 -10.78 -8.92 -1.26
N ALA A 177 -11.89 -8.73 -1.98
CA ALA A 177 -12.00 -7.66 -2.97
C ALA A 177 -11.79 -6.27 -2.32
N PRO A 178 -11.27 -5.27 -3.05
CA PRO A 178 -11.13 -3.92 -2.51
C PRO A 178 -12.50 -3.38 -2.08
N LYS A 179 -12.60 -2.94 -0.83
CA LYS A 179 -13.85 -2.45 -0.26
C LYS A 179 -14.06 -1.00 -0.69
N LEU A 180 -15.05 -0.78 -1.54
CA LEU A 180 -15.52 0.57 -1.85
C LEU A 180 -16.32 1.10 -0.66
N VAL A 181 -15.79 2.09 0.03
CA VAL A 181 -16.46 2.73 1.17
C VAL A 181 -17.27 3.90 0.64
N SER A 182 -18.59 3.90 0.87
CA SER A 182 -19.43 5.03 0.51
C SER A 182 -19.26 6.19 1.51
N LYS A 183 -19.60 7.41 1.07
CA LYS A 183 -19.58 8.61 1.95
C LYS A 183 -20.45 8.45 3.19
N THR A 184 -21.59 7.78 3.06
CA THR A 184 -22.55 7.57 4.16
C THR A 184 -21.99 6.60 5.19
N ASP A 185 -21.38 5.51 4.72
CA ASP A 185 -20.81 4.48 5.59
C ASP A 185 -19.61 5.03 6.37
N PHE A 186 -18.73 5.78 5.70
CA PHE A 186 -17.61 6.45 6.34
C PHE A 186 -18.07 7.40 7.46
N LYS A 187 -19.08 8.25 7.19
CA LYS A 187 -19.62 9.18 8.18
C LYS A 187 -20.30 8.45 9.36
N ALA A 188 -21.00 7.35 9.08
CA ALA A 188 -21.62 6.54 10.11
C ALA A 188 -20.56 5.93 11.05
N GLU A 189 -19.47 5.41 10.48
CA GLU A 189 -18.37 4.84 11.26
C GLU A 189 -17.62 5.91 12.07
N GLU A 190 -17.36 7.09 11.50
CA GLU A 190 -16.78 8.21 12.27
C GLU A 190 -17.65 8.59 13.48
N ALA A 191 -18.97 8.66 13.30
CA ALA A 191 -19.90 8.93 14.39
C ALA A 191 -19.87 7.82 15.45
N ARG A 192 -19.78 6.55 15.03
CA ARG A 192 -19.64 5.39 15.92
C ARG A 192 -18.35 5.45 16.74
N ILE A 193 -17.22 5.72 16.08
CA ILE A 193 -15.91 5.85 16.73
C ILE A 193 -15.92 7.01 17.73
N LYS A 194 -16.52 8.16 17.39
CA LYS A 194 -16.65 9.31 18.30
C LYS A 194 -17.45 8.94 19.56
N LYS A 195 -18.57 8.23 19.41
CA LYS A 195 -19.37 7.72 20.53
C LYS A 195 -18.56 6.73 21.39
N LEU A 196 -17.84 5.80 20.76
CA LEU A 196 -17.00 4.81 21.46
C LEU A 196 -15.87 5.49 22.25
N ARG A 197 -15.19 6.48 21.66
CA ARG A 197 -14.14 7.26 22.33
C ARG A 197 -14.68 7.98 23.57
N LYS A 198 -15.87 8.58 23.47
CA LYS A 198 -16.55 9.21 24.61
C LYS A 198 -16.85 8.20 25.72
N LYS A 199 -17.47 7.06 25.37
CA LYS A 199 -17.79 5.97 26.30
C LYS A 199 -16.54 5.39 26.98
N ASN A 200 -15.45 5.20 26.24
CA ASN A 200 -14.19 4.70 26.79
C ASN A 200 -13.54 5.71 27.74
N LYS A 201 -13.63 7.02 27.44
CA LYS A 201 -13.16 8.08 28.35
C LYS A 201 -13.96 8.11 29.66
N GLU A 202 -15.27 7.89 29.59
CA GLU A 202 -16.15 7.78 30.77
C GLU A 202 -15.79 6.55 31.61
N ARG A 203 -15.69 5.37 30.99
CA ARG A 203 -15.24 4.12 31.64
C ARG A 203 -13.87 4.27 32.30
N ALA A 204 -12.92 4.94 31.65
CA ALA A 204 -11.60 5.19 32.21
C ALA A 204 -11.66 6.06 33.47
N LYS A 205 -12.51 7.09 33.49
CA LYS A 205 -12.74 7.92 34.68
C LYS A 205 -13.37 7.11 35.82
N GLU A 206 -14.36 6.28 35.50
CA GLU A 206 -15.03 5.41 36.47
C GLU A 206 -14.05 4.39 37.08
N ASN A 207 -13.28 3.70 36.25
CA ASN A 207 -12.25 2.76 36.68
C ASN A 207 -11.19 3.45 37.56
N LYS A 208 -10.80 4.68 37.25
CA LYS A 208 -9.89 5.47 38.10
C LYS A 208 -10.50 5.82 39.46
N LYS A 209 -11.80 6.08 39.54
CA LYS A 209 -12.51 6.31 40.81
C LYS A 209 -12.62 5.02 41.62
N ARG A 210 -13.05 3.92 41.00
CA ARG A 210 -13.16 2.59 41.65
C ARG A 210 -11.82 2.12 42.22
N THR A 211 -10.74 2.21 41.44
CA THR A 211 -9.39 1.83 41.90
C THR A 211 -8.91 2.69 43.08
N LYS A 212 -9.20 4.00 43.08
CA LYS A 212 -8.90 4.87 44.23
C LYS A 212 -9.71 4.49 45.48
N ALA A 213 -10.99 4.17 45.33
CA ALA A 213 -11.85 3.74 46.43
C ALA A 213 -11.35 2.43 47.05
N ILE A 214 -11.05 1.42 46.22
CA ILE A 214 -10.49 0.13 46.65
C ILE A 214 -9.16 0.32 47.39
N LYS A 215 -8.27 1.19 46.89
CA LYS A 215 -7.02 1.51 47.59
C LYS A 215 -7.27 2.17 48.94
N LYS A 216 -8.29 3.02 49.07
CA LYS A 216 -8.65 3.68 50.33
C LYS A 216 -9.26 2.70 51.33
N THR A 217 -10.14 1.80 50.89
CA THR A 217 -10.73 0.78 51.76
C THR A 217 -9.67 -0.21 52.25
N LYS A 218 -8.77 -0.67 51.36
CA LYS A 218 -7.64 -1.53 51.74
C LYS A 218 -6.74 -0.89 52.80
N ARG A 219 -6.32 0.37 52.58
CA ARG A 219 -5.56 1.14 53.58
C ARG A 219 -6.26 1.31 54.94
N LYS A 220 -7.59 1.36 54.96
CA LYS A 220 -8.36 1.44 56.20
C LYS A 220 -8.40 0.09 56.93
N ALA A 221 -8.58 -1.01 56.19
CA ALA A 221 -8.55 -2.36 56.75
C ALA A 221 -7.15 -2.69 57.31
N ASP A 222 -6.08 -2.35 56.58
CA ASP A 222 -4.70 -2.57 57.03
C ASP A 222 -4.38 -1.79 58.33
N LYS A 223 -5.01 -0.64 58.56
CA LYS A 223 -4.88 0.16 59.80
C LYS A 223 -5.69 -0.36 60.98
N LEU A 224 -6.71 -1.19 60.74
CA LEU A 224 -7.56 -1.74 61.80
C LEU A 224 -6.98 -3.05 62.37
N ASN A 225 -6.05 -3.67 61.64
CA ASN A 225 -5.42 -4.95 61.98
C ASN A 225 -4.01 -4.77 62.60
N HIS A 226 -3.62 -3.53 62.90
CA HIS A 226 -2.42 -3.13 63.63
C HIS A 226 -2.83 -2.32 64.85
#